data_AF-A0A7S2RRT6-F1
#
_entry.id   AF-A0A7S2RRT6-F1
#
_cell.length_a   1.000
_cell.length_b   1.000
_cell.length_c   1.000
_cell.angle_alpha   90.00
_cell.angle_beta   90.00
_cell.angle_gamma   90.00
#
_symmetry.space_group_name_H-M   'P 1'
#
loop_
_entity.id
_entity.type
_entity.pdbx_description
1 polymer ?
#
loop_
_entity_poly.entity_id
_entity_poly.type
_entity_poly.pdbx_seq_one_letter_code
_entity_poly.pdbx_strand_id
1 'polypeptide(L)'
;MAVSRKINICAAPVLKSMLRTKWKGAKFVFNEGTNSTGKYDIADAVTKVVNKTCDALLVEEWVIKSDENLFQIFCDAGLMTNGVKALDLNIAFPVKEKYVAGVSHYMKKLEQSGVFFLDLLKKDYKDPICKISEDPEVTTDDQMTIRHMAVPIIVLAICIIISCFLKLISKNKPAVFQAFDKTLDQEADTEDSQDDRFHANPESSLWKSKSGATAETPEGAPNEDNPPNRMEKFQTNLFDISKDVMKLSHDMKYKKGPE
;
A
#
# COMPACT_ATOMS: atom_id res chain seq x y z
N MET A 1 5.45 13.96 -6.10
CA MET A 1 6.41 14.18 -7.19
C MET A 1 5.78 14.77 -8.46
N ALA A 2 4.56 14.37 -8.86
CA ALA A 2 3.92 14.93 -10.07
C ALA A 2 3.52 16.41 -9.99
N VAL A 3 3.06 16.87 -8.81
CA VAL A 3 2.66 18.27 -8.58
C VAL A 3 3.85 19.24 -8.73
N SER A 4 5.02 18.87 -8.21
CA SER A 4 6.22 19.72 -8.28
C SER A 4 6.83 19.80 -9.69
N ARG A 5 6.64 18.77 -10.51
CA ARG A 5 7.19 18.68 -11.86
C ARG A 5 6.27 19.24 -12.95
N LYS A 6 5.10 19.79 -12.61
CA LYS A 6 4.10 20.34 -13.56
C LYS A 6 3.70 19.35 -14.68
N ILE A 7 3.66 18.07 -14.33
CA ILE A 7 3.31 16.95 -15.22
C ILE A 7 1.83 17.06 -15.64
N ASN A 8 1.56 16.89 -16.92
CA ASN A 8 0.20 16.81 -17.46
C ASN A 8 -0.34 15.39 -17.27
N ILE A 9 -1.36 15.24 -16.43
CA ILE A 9 -1.96 13.94 -16.09
C ILE A 9 -3.31 13.84 -16.80
N CYS A 10 -3.44 12.90 -17.73
CA CYS A 10 -4.71 12.54 -18.34
C CYS A 10 -5.57 11.77 -17.34
N ALA A 11 -6.82 12.17 -17.15
CA ALA A 11 -7.73 11.52 -16.20
C ALA A 11 -9.19 11.52 -16.68
N ALA A 12 -9.99 10.61 -16.14
CA ALA A 12 -11.42 10.56 -16.40
C ALA A 12 -12.14 11.83 -15.89
N PRO A 13 -13.05 12.46 -16.66
CA PRO A 13 -13.77 13.66 -16.26
C PRO A 13 -14.56 13.53 -14.95
N VAL A 14 -15.08 12.34 -14.66
CA VAL A 14 -15.82 12.04 -13.42
C VAL A 14 -14.98 12.27 -12.15
N LEU A 15 -13.65 12.18 -12.26
CA LEU A 15 -12.73 12.36 -11.14
C LEU A 15 -12.33 13.83 -10.93
N LYS A 16 -12.80 14.76 -11.76
CA LYS A 16 -12.34 16.16 -11.78
C LYS A 16 -12.47 16.88 -10.45
N SER A 17 -13.61 16.76 -9.78
CA SER A 17 -13.84 17.39 -8.47
C SER A 17 -12.91 16.82 -7.40
N MET A 18 -12.78 15.49 -7.35
CA MET A 18 -11.96 14.79 -6.37
C MET A 18 -10.46 15.08 -6.57
N LEU A 19 -9.97 15.02 -7.80
CA LEU A 19 -8.57 15.25 -8.16
C LEU A 19 -8.11 16.67 -7.87
N ARG A 20 -8.93 17.66 -8.23
CA ARG A 20 -8.62 19.08 -7.95
C ARG A 20 -8.60 19.38 -6.46
N THR A 21 -9.38 18.65 -5.67
CA THR A 21 -9.45 18.82 -4.22
C THR A 21 -8.25 18.18 -3.54
N LYS A 22 -7.91 16.93 -3.91
CA LYS A 22 -6.82 16.15 -3.30
C LYS A 22 -5.43 16.65 -3.71
N TRP A 23 -5.25 17.06 -4.97
CA TRP A 23 -3.96 17.47 -5.52
C TRP A 23 -4.01 18.88 -6.12
N LYS A 24 -4.09 19.87 -5.23
CA LYS A 24 -4.01 21.29 -5.61
C LYS A 24 -2.68 21.56 -6.30
N GLY A 25 -2.73 22.05 -7.54
CA GLY A 25 -1.54 22.40 -8.34
C GLY A 25 -1.09 21.36 -9.36
N ALA A 26 -1.65 20.14 -9.36
CA ALA A 26 -1.45 19.22 -10.47
C ALA A 26 -2.21 19.69 -11.73
N LYS A 27 -1.61 19.48 -12.91
CA LYS A 27 -2.23 19.79 -14.20
C LYS A 27 -2.97 18.56 -14.71
N PHE A 28 -4.27 18.55 -14.55
CA PHE A 28 -5.13 17.49 -15.07
C PHE A 28 -5.72 17.86 -16.42
N VAL A 29 -5.56 16.96 -17.39
CA VAL A 29 -6.23 16.99 -18.69
C VAL A 29 -7.38 16.00 -18.62
N PHE A 30 -8.61 16.52 -18.64
CA PHE A 30 -9.81 15.69 -18.58
C PHE A 30 -10.29 15.42 -20.00
N ASN A 31 -10.24 14.15 -20.43
CA ASN A 31 -10.70 13.77 -21.75
C ASN A 31 -12.21 13.56 -21.73
N GLU A 32 -12.94 14.56 -22.20
CA GLU A 32 -14.31 14.38 -22.64
C GLU A 32 -14.21 13.78 -24.05
N GLY A 33 -14.70 12.54 -24.24
CA GLY A 33 -14.52 11.83 -25.50
C GLY A 33 -15.01 12.66 -26.70
N THR A 34 -14.36 12.46 -27.86
CA THR A 34 -14.70 13.15 -29.12
C THR A 34 -16.11 12.82 -29.60
N ASN A 35 -16.65 11.68 -29.18
CA ASN A 35 -18.02 11.29 -29.43
C ASN A 35 -18.94 12.08 -28.50
N SER A 36 -19.96 12.75 -29.07
CA SER A 36 -20.97 13.63 -28.45
C SER A 36 -21.74 13.07 -27.24
N THR A 37 -21.40 11.87 -26.79
CA THR A 37 -21.92 11.17 -25.62
C THR A 37 -21.25 11.61 -24.31
N GLY A 38 -20.15 12.37 -24.35
CA GLY A 38 -19.42 12.80 -23.16
C GLY A 38 -18.80 11.64 -22.36
N LYS A 39 -18.75 10.44 -22.95
CA LYS A 39 -18.14 9.26 -22.33
C LYS A 39 -16.62 9.40 -22.36
N TYR A 40 -15.99 9.00 -21.27
CA TYR A 40 -14.54 8.91 -21.20
C TYR A 40 -14.04 7.82 -22.15
N ASP A 41 -13.16 8.19 -23.08
CA ASP A 41 -12.52 7.28 -24.01
C ASP A 41 -11.08 7.02 -23.56
N ILE A 42 -10.81 5.79 -23.13
CA ILE A 42 -9.50 5.37 -22.63
C ILE A 42 -8.51 5.25 -23.77
N ALA A 43 -8.93 4.83 -24.96
CA ALA A 43 -8.05 4.71 -26.12
C ALA A 43 -7.53 6.10 -26.55
N ASP A 44 -8.39 7.12 -26.54
CA ASP A 44 -7.98 8.51 -26.75
C ASP A 44 -7.01 8.99 -25.66
N ALA A 45 -7.26 8.62 -24.40
CA ALA A 45 -6.37 8.97 -23.29
C ALA A 45 -4.97 8.34 -23.43
N VAL A 46 -4.90 7.07 -23.82
CA VAL A 46 -3.64 6.39 -24.12
C VAL A 46 -2.92 7.05 -25.29
N THR A 47 -3.65 7.37 -26.37
CA THR A 47 -3.10 8.05 -27.54
C THR A 47 -2.51 9.43 -27.19
N LYS A 48 -3.14 10.17 -26.27
CA LYS A 48 -2.60 11.46 -25.78
C LYS A 48 -1.32 11.30 -24.97
N VAL A 49 -1.11 10.17 -24.31
CA VAL A 49 0.17 9.87 -23.65
C VAL A 49 1.24 9.56 -24.69
N VAL A 50 0.93 8.69 -25.66
CA VAL A 50 1.83 8.34 -26.77
C VAL A 50 2.26 9.59 -27.54
N ASN A 51 1.33 10.50 -27.80
CA ASN A 51 1.57 11.77 -28.50
C ASN A 51 2.18 12.87 -27.60
N LYS A 52 2.60 12.56 -26.36
CA LYS A 52 3.20 13.50 -25.39
C LYS A 52 2.33 14.73 -25.07
N THR A 53 1.02 14.63 -25.26
CA THR A 53 0.06 15.64 -24.79
C THR A 53 -0.15 15.51 -23.28
N CYS A 54 -0.17 14.25 -22.81
CA CYS A 54 -0.10 13.89 -21.40
C CYS A 54 1.21 13.17 -21.13
N ASP A 55 1.78 13.42 -19.96
CA ASP A 55 2.99 12.76 -19.48
C ASP A 55 2.66 11.48 -18.70
N ALA A 56 1.46 11.42 -18.12
CA ALA A 56 0.98 10.29 -17.33
C ALA A 56 -0.53 10.08 -17.54
N LEU A 57 -0.97 8.84 -17.31
CA LEU A 57 -2.38 8.46 -17.33
C LEU A 57 -2.84 8.00 -15.95
N LEU A 58 -3.93 8.58 -15.49
CA LEU A 58 -4.66 8.14 -14.32
C LEU A 58 -5.89 7.35 -14.79
N VAL A 59 -5.78 6.03 -14.72
CA VAL A 59 -6.83 5.11 -15.11
C VAL A 59 -6.89 3.97 -14.09
N GLU A 60 -8.06 3.37 -13.96
CA GLU A 60 -8.23 2.23 -13.09
C GLU A 60 -7.66 0.98 -13.76
N GLU A 61 -6.78 0.28 -13.04
CA GLU A 61 -6.05 -0.87 -13.56
C GLU A 61 -6.99 -1.97 -14.07
N TRP A 62 -8.13 -2.17 -13.40
CA TRP A 62 -9.10 -3.18 -13.82
C TRP A 62 -9.69 -2.88 -15.19
N VAL A 63 -9.87 -1.60 -15.55
CA VAL A 63 -10.46 -1.25 -16.85
C VAL A 63 -9.52 -1.65 -17.98
N ILE A 64 -8.22 -1.39 -17.80
CA ILE A 64 -7.19 -1.81 -18.76
C ILE A 64 -7.15 -3.33 -18.87
N LYS A 65 -7.14 -4.04 -17.74
CA LYS A 65 -7.04 -5.51 -17.73
C LYS A 65 -8.28 -6.22 -18.26
N SER A 66 -9.45 -5.61 -18.14
CA SER A 66 -10.73 -6.23 -18.56
C SER A 66 -11.01 -6.15 -20.05
N ASP A 67 -10.35 -5.26 -20.79
CA ASP A 67 -10.55 -5.06 -22.22
C ASP A 67 -9.28 -5.45 -22.99
N GLU A 68 -9.34 -6.58 -23.71
CA GLU A 68 -8.21 -7.13 -24.47
C GLU A 68 -7.63 -6.11 -25.48
N ASN A 69 -8.46 -5.24 -26.07
CA ASN A 69 -7.99 -4.24 -27.02
C ASN A 69 -7.26 -3.09 -26.33
N LEU A 70 -7.81 -2.58 -25.23
CA LEU A 70 -7.14 -1.53 -24.44
C LEU A 70 -5.83 -2.04 -23.86
N PHE A 71 -5.82 -3.29 -23.40
CA PHE A 71 -4.63 -3.96 -22.90
C PHE A 71 -3.53 -4.03 -23.96
N GLN A 72 -3.86 -4.46 -25.19
CA GLN A 72 -2.92 -4.52 -26.30
C GLN A 72 -2.37 -3.14 -26.65
N ILE A 73 -3.22 -2.11 -26.73
CA ILE A 73 -2.79 -0.73 -26.99
C ILE A 73 -1.83 -0.25 -25.89
N PHE A 74 -2.10 -0.58 -24.63
CA PHE A 74 -1.23 -0.23 -23.51
C PHE A 74 0.17 -0.84 -23.65
N CYS A 75 0.23 -2.12 -24.03
CA CYS A 75 1.47 -2.85 -24.24
C CYS A 75 2.23 -2.38 -25.47
N ASP A 76 1.56 -2.18 -26.60
CA ASP A 76 2.18 -1.69 -27.85
C ASP A 76 2.75 -0.27 -27.66
N ALA A 77 2.11 0.54 -26.82
CA ALA A 77 2.59 1.86 -26.42
C ALA A 77 3.78 1.83 -25.44
N GLY A 78 4.16 0.66 -24.91
CA GLY A 78 5.23 0.53 -23.93
C GLY A 78 4.92 1.23 -22.60
N LEU A 79 3.64 1.39 -22.26
CA LEU A 79 3.24 2.06 -21.02
C LEU A 79 3.45 1.15 -19.82
N MET A 80 4.02 1.71 -18.76
CA MET A 80 4.25 1.03 -17.49
C MET A 80 3.33 1.59 -16.41
N THR A 81 2.90 0.72 -15.50
CA THR A 81 2.22 1.15 -14.27
C THR A 81 3.25 1.43 -13.20
N ASN A 82 3.01 2.46 -12.39
CA ASN A 82 3.84 2.74 -11.22
C ASN A 82 3.36 1.98 -9.97
N GLY A 83 2.25 1.23 -10.04
CA GLY A 83 1.65 0.54 -8.89
C GLY A 83 1.12 1.48 -7.78
N VAL A 84 1.25 2.80 -7.93
CA VAL A 84 0.87 3.76 -6.90
C VAL A 84 -0.62 4.00 -6.96
N LYS A 85 -1.31 3.61 -5.89
CA LYS A 85 -2.73 3.91 -5.73
C LYS A 85 -2.91 5.42 -5.53
N ALA A 86 -3.38 6.07 -6.57
CA ALA A 86 -3.58 7.51 -6.59
C ALA A 86 -4.86 7.89 -5.81
N LEU A 87 -5.95 7.17 -6.03
CA LEU A 87 -7.25 7.42 -5.39
C LEU A 87 -7.85 6.13 -4.85
N ASP A 88 -8.47 6.24 -3.67
CA ASP A 88 -9.41 5.25 -3.15
C ASP A 88 -10.81 5.69 -3.57
N LEU A 89 -11.39 4.98 -4.53
CA LEU A 89 -12.78 5.17 -4.91
C LEU A 89 -13.65 4.27 -4.05
N ASN A 90 -14.42 4.88 -3.16
CA ASN A 90 -15.47 4.17 -2.43
C ASN A 90 -16.65 3.97 -3.38
N ILE A 91 -16.88 2.73 -3.80
CA ILE A 91 -18.03 2.37 -4.62
C ILE A 91 -19.26 2.32 -3.69
N ALA A 92 -20.20 3.23 -3.91
CA ALA A 92 -21.50 3.19 -3.24
C ALA A 92 -22.51 2.47 -4.13
N PHE A 93 -23.12 1.40 -3.61
CA PHE A 93 -24.22 0.73 -4.30
C PHE A 93 -25.54 1.45 -4.01
N PRO A 94 -26.39 1.71 -5.01
CA PRO A 94 -27.72 2.26 -4.78
C PRO A 94 -28.62 1.17 -4.15
N VAL A 95 -28.54 1.04 -2.83
CA VAL A 95 -29.30 0.07 -2.05
C VAL A 95 -30.42 0.79 -1.30
N LYS A 96 -31.65 0.27 -1.38
CA LYS A 96 -32.76 0.80 -0.56
C LYS A 96 -32.41 0.63 0.92
N GLU A 97 -32.70 1.61 1.76
CA GLU A 97 -32.33 1.63 3.19
C GLU A 97 -32.64 0.32 3.92
N LYS A 98 -33.81 -0.27 3.64
CA LYS A 98 -34.24 -1.57 4.22
C LYS A 98 -33.30 -2.76 3.93
N TYR A 99 -32.44 -2.68 2.93
CA TYR A 99 -31.51 -3.75 2.53
C TYR A 99 -30.06 -3.45 2.88
N VAL A 100 -29.73 -2.22 3.31
CA VAL A 100 -28.34 -1.81 3.57
C VAL A 100 -27.70 -2.71 4.62
N ALA A 101 -28.35 -2.93 5.76
CA ALA A 101 -27.83 -3.79 6.81
C ALA A 101 -27.63 -5.24 6.35
N GLY A 102 -28.53 -5.77 5.52
CA GLY A 102 -28.43 -7.12 4.97
C GLY A 102 -27.24 -7.28 4.02
N VAL A 103 -27.06 -6.32 3.11
CA VAL A 103 -25.92 -6.31 2.17
C VAL A 103 -24.60 -6.18 2.94
N SER A 104 -24.49 -5.24 3.88
CA SER A 104 -23.28 -5.07 4.69
C SER A 104 -22.96 -6.31 5.53
N HIS A 105 -23.96 -6.95 6.13
CA HIS A 105 -23.78 -8.19 6.88
C HIS A 105 -23.29 -9.33 5.96
N TYR A 106 -23.86 -9.45 4.77
CA TYR A 106 -23.45 -10.47 3.80
C TYR A 106 -22.02 -10.25 3.29
N MET A 107 -21.65 -9.02 2.95
CA MET A 107 -20.27 -8.69 2.55
C MET A 107 -19.27 -9.02 3.66
N LYS A 108 -19.60 -8.70 4.92
CA LYS A 108 -18.76 -9.07 6.07
C LYS A 108 -18.65 -10.58 6.26
N LYS A 109 -19.74 -11.33 6.05
CA LYS A 109 -19.72 -12.80 6.14
C LYS A 109 -18.86 -13.43 5.04
N LEU A 110 -18.89 -12.88 3.83
CA LEU A 110 -18.03 -13.33 2.73
C LEU A 110 -16.55 -13.10 3.07
N GLU A 111 -16.21 -11.94 3.60
CA GLU A 111 -14.85 -11.61 4.04
C GLU A 111 -14.36 -12.58 5.13
N GLN A 112 -15.22 -12.90 6.11
CA GLN A 112 -14.92 -13.90 7.15
C GLN A 112 -14.73 -15.32 6.60
N SER A 113 -15.35 -15.64 5.46
CA SER A 113 -15.14 -16.93 4.78
C SER A 113 -13.89 -16.98 3.90
N GLY A 114 -13.06 -15.93 3.93
CA GLY A 114 -11.86 -15.80 3.09
C GLY A 114 -12.17 -15.48 1.63
N VAL A 115 -13.40 -15.07 1.32
CA VAL A 115 -13.80 -14.66 -0.03
C VAL A 115 -13.80 -13.15 -0.09
N PHE A 116 -12.72 -12.58 -0.62
CA PHE A 116 -12.65 -11.15 -0.88
C PHE A 116 -13.34 -10.80 -2.19
N PHE A 117 -14.05 -9.67 -2.21
CA PHE A 117 -14.70 -9.17 -3.42
C PHE A 117 -13.72 -9.00 -4.59
N LEU A 118 -12.50 -8.56 -4.29
CA LEU A 118 -11.42 -8.44 -5.27
C LEU A 118 -11.00 -9.80 -5.85
N ASP A 119 -11.05 -10.87 -5.08
CA ASP A 119 -10.68 -12.20 -5.57
C ASP A 119 -11.77 -12.85 -6.41
N LEU A 120 -13.05 -12.48 -6.17
CA LEU A 120 -14.14 -12.83 -7.08
C LEU A 120 -13.97 -12.13 -8.43
N LEU A 121 -13.65 -10.84 -8.41
CA LEU A 121 -13.32 -10.09 -9.62
C LEU A 121 -12.13 -10.72 -10.34
N LYS A 122 -11.08 -11.12 -9.61
CA LYS A 122 -9.88 -11.75 -10.21
C LYS A 122 -10.14 -13.01 -11.01
N LYS A 123 -11.13 -13.82 -10.59
CA LYS A 123 -11.41 -15.11 -11.25
C LYS A 123 -12.05 -14.98 -12.63
N ASP A 124 -12.72 -13.86 -12.87
CA ASP A 124 -13.31 -13.58 -14.18
C ASP A 124 -12.28 -12.97 -15.15
N TYR A 125 -11.05 -12.75 -14.71
CA TYR A 125 -9.99 -12.21 -15.56
C TYR A 125 -9.18 -13.33 -16.23
N LYS A 126 -9.00 -13.19 -17.54
CA LYS A 126 -7.95 -13.93 -18.24
C LYS A 126 -6.59 -13.37 -17.86
N ASP A 127 -5.60 -14.26 -17.75
CA ASP A 127 -4.23 -13.84 -17.60
C ASP A 127 -3.80 -12.94 -18.78
N PRO A 128 -3.09 -11.85 -18.51
CA PRO A 128 -2.74 -10.87 -19.52
C PRO A 128 -1.81 -11.45 -20.59
N ILE A 129 -2.03 -11.06 -21.85
CA ILE A 129 -1.24 -11.49 -23.03
C ILE A 129 0.21 -10.96 -22.97
N CYS A 130 0.42 -9.84 -22.28
CA CYS A 130 1.71 -9.18 -22.05
C CYS A 130 1.87 -8.82 -20.58
N LYS A 131 3.08 -8.95 -20.03
CA LYS A 131 3.37 -8.51 -18.66
C LYS A 131 3.50 -6.99 -18.67
N ILE A 132 2.51 -6.29 -18.10
CA ILE A 132 2.70 -4.87 -17.72
C ILE A 132 3.89 -4.86 -16.78
N SER A 133 5.00 -4.28 -17.24
CA SER A 133 6.17 -4.10 -16.40
C SER A 133 5.84 -2.99 -15.40
N GLU A 134 5.98 -3.29 -14.12
CA GLU A 134 5.97 -2.25 -13.10
C GLU A 134 7.30 -1.51 -13.20
N ASP A 135 7.26 -0.19 -13.09
CA ASP A 135 8.46 0.60 -13.02
C ASP A 135 9.26 0.17 -11.77
N PRO A 136 10.45 -0.43 -11.91
CA PRO A 136 11.21 -0.95 -10.78
C PRO A 136 11.61 0.15 -9.78
N GLU A 137 11.58 1.43 -10.19
CA GLU A 137 11.79 2.56 -9.27
C GLU A 137 10.66 2.74 -8.24
N VAL A 138 9.48 2.14 -8.43
CA VAL A 138 8.29 2.46 -7.62
C VAL A 138 7.75 1.29 -6.82
N THR A 139 7.96 0.03 -7.25
CA THR A 139 7.40 -1.15 -6.58
C THR A 139 8.41 -2.07 -5.91
N THR A 140 9.69 -1.71 -5.89
CA THR A 140 10.61 -2.36 -4.96
C THR A 140 10.54 -1.63 -3.63
N ASP A 141 10.21 -2.35 -2.54
CA ASP A 141 10.81 -2.09 -1.23
C ASP A 141 12.20 -1.54 -1.48
N ASP A 142 12.46 -0.26 -1.14
CA ASP A 142 13.70 0.46 -1.44
C ASP A 142 14.89 -0.47 -1.16
N GLN A 143 15.34 -1.24 -2.16
CA GLN A 143 16.48 -2.12 -2.02
C GLN A 143 17.62 -1.15 -1.86
N MET A 144 18.12 -1.03 -0.63
CA MET A 144 19.15 -0.07 -0.22
C MET A 144 20.19 0.08 -1.33
N THR A 145 19.99 1.05 -2.19
CA THR A 145 20.88 1.25 -3.32
C THR A 145 22.13 1.87 -2.74
N ILE A 146 23.31 1.53 -3.26
CA ILE A 146 24.61 2.02 -2.74
C ILE A 146 24.64 3.56 -2.62
N ARG A 147 23.83 4.27 -3.43
CA ARG A 147 23.61 5.72 -3.32
C ARG A 147 23.05 6.18 -1.97
N HIS A 148 22.16 5.42 -1.34
CA HIS A 148 21.61 5.73 -0.03
C HIS A 148 22.60 5.47 1.12
N MET A 149 23.60 4.60 0.91
CA MET A 149 24.73 4.41 1.83
C MET A 149 25.83 5.48 1.67
N ALA A 150 25.82 6.29 0.61
CA ALA A 150 26.85 7.32 0.41
C ALA A 150 26.79 8.42 1.49
N VAL A 151 25.60 8.79 1.94
CA VAL A 151 25.40 9.83 2.95
C VAL A 151 26.08 9.47 4.28
N PRO A 152 25.80 8.31 4.92
CA PRO A 152 26.49 7.94 6.16
C PRO A 152 28.01 7.78 5.98
N ILE A 153 28.48 7.32 4.83
CA ILE A 153 29.93 7.21 4.53
C ILE A 153 30.59 8.60 4.47
N ILE A 154 29.95 9.57 3.82
CA ILE A 154 30.45 10.96 3.74
C ILE A 154 30.49 11.59 5.14
N VAL A 155 29.46 11.38 5.95
CA VAL A 155 29.42 11.87 7.34
C VAL A 155 30.56 11.26 8.16
N LEU A 156 30.81 9.95 8.04
CA LEU A 156 31.93 9.27 8.69
C LEU A 156 33.28 9.86 8.25
N ALA A 157 33.47 10.08 6.96
CA ALA A 157 34.70 10.69 6.43
C ALA A 157 34.92 12.10 7.01
N ILE A 158 33.86 12.91 7.10
CA ILE A 158 33.94 14.26 7.71
C ILE A 158 34.31 14.17 9.19
N CYS A 159 33.72 13.24 9.95
CA CYS A 159 34.06 13.03 11.37
C CYS A 159 35.53 12.62 11.55
N ILE A 160 36.06 11.75 10.69
CA ILE A 160 37.48 11.35 10.70
C ILE A 160 38.38 12.54 10.41
N ILE A 161 38.03 13.36 9.41
CA ILE A 161 38.79 14.56 9.04
C ILE A 161 38.80 15.56 10.20
N ILE A 162 37.66 15.84 10.83
CA ILE A 162 37.55 16.72 12.01
C ILE A 162 38.43 16.19 13.15
N SER A 163 38.39 14.88 13.41
CA SER A 163 39.21 14.24 14.45
C SER A 163 40.71 14.39 14.18
N CYS A 164 41.13 14.24 12.91
CA CYS A 164 42.50 14.49 12.49
C CYS A 164 42.92 15.95 12.70
N PHE A 165 42.07 16.91 12.32
CA PHE A 165 42.34 18.34 12.55
C PHE A 165 42.45 18.68 14.03
N LEU A 166 41.53 18.19 14.86
CA LEU A 166 41.59 18.37 16.32
C LEU A 166 42.86 17.79 16.92
N LYS A 167 43.33 16.64 16.42
CA LYS A 167 44.58 16.00 16.87
C LYS A 167 45.83 16.77 16.43
N LEU A 168 45.82 17.40 15.25
CA LEU A 168 46.92 18.27 14.81
C LEU A 168 46.98 19.56 15.63
N ILE A 169 45.82 20.16 15.92
CA ILE A 169 45.72 21.35 16.77
C ILE A 169 46.12 21.00 18.21
N SER A 170 45.73 19.83 18.74
CA SER A 170 46.10 19.41 20.09
C SER A 170 47.59 19.15 20.24
N LYS A 171 48.24 18.59 19.21
CA LYS A 171 49.71 18.41 19.18
C LYS A 171 50.47 19.73 19.14
N ASN A 172 49.86 20.78 18.58
CA ASN A 172 50.41 22.14 18.56
C ASN A 172 49.96 23.01 19.73
N LYS A 173 49.30 22.45 20.75
CA LYS A 173 48.99 23.23 21.95
C LYS A 173 50.29 23.67 22.62
N PRO A 174 50.46 24.98 22.89
CA PRO A 174 51.54 25.43 23.77
C PRO A 174 51.37 24.77 25.14
N ALA A 175 52.49 24.48 25.82
CA ALA A 175 52.61 23.69 27.05
C ALA A 175 51.65 24.05 28.21
N VAL A 176 50.93 25.17 28.10
CA VAL A 176 49.94 25.67 29.06
C VAL A 176 48.71 24.76 29.20
N PHE A 177 48.30 24.01 28.16
CA PHE A 177 47.14 23.11 28.25
C PHE A 177 47.46 21.69 28.74
N GLN A 178 48.73 21.26 28.76
CA GLN A 178 49.11 19.98 29.35
C GLN A 178 49.01 19.98 30.88
N ALA A 179 48.98 21.16 31.52
CA ALA A 179 48.78 21.29 32.95
C ALA A 179 47.32 21.00 33.37
N PHE A 180 46.34 21.23 32.49
CA PHE A 180 44.91 21.03 32.79
C PHE A 180 44.44 19.58 32.57
N ASP A 181 44.99 18.84 31.61
CA ASP A 181 44.69 17.40 31.46
C ASP A 181 45.24 16.59 32.65
N LYS A 182 46.43 16.96 33.16
CA LYS A 182 47.01 16.30 34.34
C LYS A 182 46.18 16.48 35.61
N THR A 183 45.43 17.57 35.76
CA THR A 183 44.54 17.76 36.91
C THR A 183 43.26 16.94 36.82
N LEU A 184 42.79 16.60 35.62
CA LEU A 184 41.57 15.83 35.42
C LEU A 184 41.79 14.33 35.63
N ASP A 185 42.96 13.80 35.24
CA ASP A 185 43.34 12.42 35.56
C ASP A 185 43.60 12.22 37.07
N GLN A 186 43.99 13.28 37.79
CA GLN A 186 44.29 13.21 39.23
C GLN A 186 43.03 13.21 40.12
N GLU A 187 41.89 13.70 39.61
CA GLU A 187 40.60 13.61 40.30
C GLU A 187 39.93 12.23 40.11
N ALA A 188 40.24 11.50 39.03
CA ALA A 188 39.68 10.16 38.78
C ALA A 188 40.26 9.06 39.69
N ASP A 189 41.47 9.25 40.22
CA ASP A 189 42.14 8.26 41.10
C ASP A 189 41.83 8.46 42.60
N THR A 190 40.98 9.43 42.98
CA THR A 190 40.71 9.75 44.40
C THR A 190 39.29 9.41 44.89
N GLU A 191 38.48 8.69 44.11
CA GLU A 191 37.13 8.24 44.53
C GLU A 191 37.05 6.74 44.89
N ASP A 192 38.17 6.05 45.08
CA ASP A 192 38.18 4.59 45.35
C ASP A 192 38.22 4.24 46.87
N SER A 193 37.91 5.17 47.77
CA SER A 193 37.96 4.88 49.20
C SER A 193 37.02 5.71 50.08
N GLN A 194 35.70 5.60 49.86
CA GLN A 194 34.68 5.71 50.92
C GLN A 194 33.27 5.55 50.33
N ASP A 195 32.65 4.37 50.45
CA ASP A 195 31.60 4.18 51.46
C ASP A 195 31.10 2.72 51.43
N ASP A 196 31.46 2.00 52.48
CA ASP A 196 30.79 0.78 52.91
C ASP A 196 29.46 1.16 53.57
N ARG A 197 28.42 0.37 53.27
CA ARG A 197 27.05 0.34 53.84
C ARG A 197 26.02 1.17 53.08
N PHE A 198 25.13 0.47 52.35
CA PHE A 198 23.79 0.25 52.89
C PHE A 198 23.10 -0.93 52.20
N HIS A 199 22.22 -1.54 52.98
CA HIS A 199 21.59 -2.83 52.79
C HIS A 199 20.53 -2.90 51.67
N ALA A 200 20.26 -4.16 51.29
CA ALA A 200 18.96 -4.73 50.91
C ALA A 200 18.50 -4.69 49.44
N ASN A 201 18.63 -5.87 48.83
CA ASN A 201 17.72 -6.52 47.85
C ASN A 201 16.24 -6.49 48.34
N PRO A 202 15.18 -6.85 47.56
CA PRO A 202 15.12 -7.30 46.16
C PRO A 202 13.96 -6.70 45.31
N GLU A 203 13.94 -7.01 44.01
CA GLU A 203 12.78 -7.47 43.21
C GLU A 203 12.91 -7.05 41.74
N SER A 204 13.43 -7.95 40.91
CA SER A 204 13.19 -7.95 39.46
C SER A 204 12.71 -9.33 39.04
N SER A 205 11.42 -9.56 39.28
CA SER A 205 10.68 -10.69 38.75
C SER A 205 10.34 -10.45 37.28
N LEU A 206 10.61 -11.47 36.44
CA LEU A 206 10.08 -11.68 35.09
C LEU A 206 10.51 -10.62 34.08
N TRP A 207 11.10 -10.94 32.94
CA TRP A 207 10.53 -11.75 31.88
C TRP A 207 11.58 -12.68 31.26
N LYS A 208 11.38 -13.98 31.47
CA LYS A 208 12.06 -15.06 30.75
C LYS A 208 11.30 -15.35 29.46
N SER A 209 12.07 -15.42 28.38
CA SER A 209 11.88 -16.17 27.13
C SER A 209 10.70 -17.14 27.05
N LYS A 210 10.00 -17.10 25.90
CA LYS A 210 9.45 -18.33 25.30
C LYS A 210 9.58 -18.31 23.77
N SER A 211 10.70 -18.86 23.32
CA SER A 211 10.84 -19.52 22.03
C SER A 211 10.10 -20.87 22.07
N GLY A 212 9.54 -21.27 20.92
CA GLY A 212 9.06 -22.63 20.68
C GLY A 212 7.56 -22.75 20.45
N ALA A 213 7.15 -22.76 19.18
CA ALA A 213 5.97 -23.50 18.75
C ALA A 213 6.27 -24.12 17.38
N THR A 214 6.40 -25.44 17.47
CA THR A 214 6.63 -26.50 16.52
C THR A 214 5.72 -26.43 15.30
N ALA A 215 6.31 -26.78 14.15
CA ALA A 215 5.59 -27.13 12.93
C ALA A 215 4.77 -28.40 13.16
N GLU A 216 3.47 -28.34 12.86
CA GLU A 216 2.65 -29.51 12.58
C GLU A 216 2.20 -29.46 11.13
N THR A 217 2.72 -30.41 10.37
CA THR A 217 2.30 -30.77 9.01
C THR A 217 1.00 -31.56 9.09
N PRO A 218 -0.09 -31.16 8.41
CA PRO A 218 -1.16 -32.08 8.09
C PRO A 218 -0.81 -32.78 6.78
N GLU A 219 -0.34 -34.02 6.90
CA GLU A 219 -0.51 -35.04 5.86
C GLU A 219 -2.00 -35.32 5.70
N GLY A 220 -2.48 -35.34 4.46
CA GLY A 220 -3.85 -35.75 4.15
C GLY A 220 -4.41 -35.06 2.93
N ALA A 221 -3.86 -35.36 1.75
CA ALA A 221 -4.52 -35.09 0.48
C ALA A 221 -5.73 -36.03 0.33
N PRO A 222 -6.98 -35.53 0.21
CA PRO A 222 -8.04 -36.32 -0.38
C PRO A 222 -7.91 -36.23 -1.91
N ASN A 223 -8.06 -37.41 -2.54
CA ASN A 223 -8.08 -37.60 -3.98
C ASN A 223 -8.89 -36.53 -4.72
N GLU A 224 -8.28 -36.09 -5.81
CA GLU A 224 -8.79 -35.18 -6.83
C GLU A 224 -9.86 -35.89 -7.65
N ASP A 225 -11.06 -36.04 -7.09
CA ASP A 225 -12.27 -36.33 -7.85
C ASP A 225 -12.84 -35.02 -8.37
N ASN A 226 -12.82 -34.89 -9.71
CA ASN A 226 -13.43 -33.83 -10.53
C ASN A 226 -14.51 -33.01 -9.79
N PRO A 227 -14.26 -31.72 -9.45
CA PRO A 227 -15.29 -30.91 -8.82
C PRO A 227 -16.42 -30.65 -9.82
N PRO A 228 -17.67 -31.09 -9.54
CA PRO A 228 -18.79 -30.74 -10.39
C PRO A 228 -19.04 -29.24 -10.25
N ASN A 229 -18.97 -28.54 -11.39
CA ASN A 229 -19.64 -27.30 -11.71
C ASN A 229 -19.86 -26.30 -10.54
N ARG A 230 -18.76 -25.77 -9.98
CA ARG A 230 -18.78 -24.80 -8.85
C ARG A 230 -19.55 -23.51 -9.18
N MET A 231 -19.66 -23.19 -10.47
CA MET A 231 -20.45 -22.08 -11.02
C MET A 231 -21.95 -22.30 -10.83
N GLU A 232 -22.41 -23.53 -11.05
CA GLU A 232 -23.82 -23.92 -10.89
C GLU A 232 -24.23 -23.82 -9.42
N LYS A 233 -23.32 -24.21 -8.50
CA LYS A 233 -23.51 -24.06 -7.05
C LYS A 233 -23.60 -22.59 -6.60
N PHE A 234 -22.87 -21.68 -7.26
CA PHE A 234 -22.95 -20.26 -6.98
C PHE A 234 -24.27 -19.65 -7.49
N GLN A 235 -24.70 -20.05 -8.69
CA GLN A 235 -25.98 -19.61 -9.26
C GLN A 235 -27.18 -20.11 -8.45
N THR A 236 -27.18 -21.37 -8.00
CA THR A 236 -28.22 -21.89 -7.10
C THR A 236 -28.23 -21.16 -5.77
N ASN A 237 -27.06 -20.85 -5.18
CA ASN A 237 -26.98 -20.08 -3.94
C ASN A 237 -27.53 -18.65 -4.10
N LEU A 238 -27.27 -17.99 -5.24
CA LEU A 238 -27.85 -16.67 -5.51
C LEU A 238 -29.38 -16.73 -5.67
N PHE A 239 -29.89 -17.79 -6.27
CA PHE A 239 -31.33 -18.00 -6.44
C PHE A 239 -32.02 -18.26 -5.08
N ASP A 240 -31.39 -19.05 -4.22
CA ASP A 240 -31.88 -19.31 -2.86
C ASP A 240 -31.84 -18.05 -1.99
N ILE A 241 -30.80 -17.22 -2.11
CA ILE A 241 -30.72 -15.92 -1.44
C ILE A 241 -31.84 -14.98 -1.92
N SER A 242 -32.12 -14.93 -3.22
CA SER A 242 -33.24 -14.16 -3.77
C SER A 242 -34.57 -14.61 -3.19
N LYS A 243 -34.76 -15.93 -3.06
CA LYS A 243 -35.97 -16.54 -2.49
C LYS A 243 -36.14 -16.21 -1.00
N ASP A 244 -35.07 -16.27 -0.22
CA ASP A 244 -35.08 -15.93 1.20
C ASP A 244 -35.34 -14.43 1.43
N VAL A 245 -34.76 -13.55 0.61
CA VAL A 245 -35.03 -12.10 0.67
C VAL A 245 -36.48 -11.79 0.29
N MET A 246 -37.04 -12.47 -0.71
CA MET A 246 -38.45 -12.37 -1.08
C MET A 246 -39.36 -12.85 0.06
N LYS A 247 -39.04 -13.97 0.70
CA LYS A 247 -39.78 -14.51 1.85
C LYS A 247 -39.73 -13.56 3.05
N LEU A 248 -38.55 -13.04 3.41
CA LEU A 248 -38.40 -12.04 4.48
C LEU A 248 -39.20 -10.77 4.18
N SER A 249 -39.19 -10.32 2.91
CA SER A 249 -39.96 -9.15 2.50
C SER A 249 -41.46 -9.38 2.54
N HIS A 250 -41.91 -10.62 2.30
CA HIS A 250 -43.30 -11.00 2.43
C HIS A 250 -43.71 -11.04 3.91
N ASP A 251 -42.94 -11.73 4.75
CA ASP A 251 -43.21 -11.85 6.18
C ASP A 251 -43.23 -10.48 6.89
N MET A 252 -42.37 -9.55 6.49
CA MET A 252 -42.40 -8.16 6.99
C MET A 252 -43.64 -7.36 6.55
N LYS A 253 -44.24 -7.66 5.39
CA LYS A 253 -45.47 -6.99 4.94
C LYS A 253 -46.70 -7.47 5.72
N TYR A 254 -46.76 -8.74 6.08
CA TYR A 254 -47.92 -9.33 6.76
C TYR A 254 -47.85 -9.26 8.30
N LYS A 255 -46.69 -8.87 8.87
CA LYS A 255 -46.53 -8.66 10.31
C LYS A 255 -46.96 -7.27 10.81
N LYS A 256 -47.35 -6.36 9.91
CA LYS A 256 -48.15 -5.18 10.29
C LYS A 256 -49.60 -5.64 10.46
N GLY A 257 -49.92 -6.10 11.68
CA GLY A 257 -51.30 -6.32 12.10
C GLY A 257 -52.11 -5.03 12.09
N PRO A 258 -53.44 -5.11 12.08
CA PRO A 258 -54.32 -3.94 12.06
C PRO A 258 -54.14 -3.17 13.38
N GLU A 259 -53.72 -1.91 13.28
CA GLU A 259 -53.92 -0.90 14.31
C GLU A 259 -55.39 -0.44 14.33
#